data_AF-A0A5J6PZL9-F1
#
_entry.id   AF-A0A5J6PZL9-F1
#
_cell.length_a   1.000
_cell.length_b   1.000
_cell.length_c   1.000
_cell.angle_alpha   90.00
_cell.angle_beta   90.00
_cell.angle_gamma   90.00
#
_symmetry.space_group_name_H-M   'P 1'
#
loop_
_entity.id
_entity.type
_entity.pdbx_description
1 polymer ?
#
loop_
_entity_poly.entity_id
_entity_poly.type
_entity_poly.pdbx_seq_one_letter_code
_entity_poly.pdbx_strand_id
1 'polypeptide(L)'
;MRRALLLLRMLIWIVALTYLAIEIREVMEVRQVVHATIFALFFLIAAFQLGSARFLLGLHKPVMARCAFRAAICMFAASLFDAIDTALDSAVGEAMGEIVPGLLGYAYFGGSALVVVAAIAFAVYSMELYRRILNPVLLGGYVPRAL
;
A
#
# COMPACT_ATOMS: atom_id res chain seq x y z
N MET A 1 -16.62 -17.14 -4.70
CA MET A 1 -15.52 -16.61 -3.86
C MET A 1 -14.20 -16.32 -4.59
N ARG A 2 -13.68 -17.19 -5.48
CA ARG A 2 -12.53 -16.87 -6.36
C ARG A 2 -12.68 -15.52 -7.09
N ARG A 3 -13.91 -15.20 -7.50
CA ARG A 3 -14.29 -13.92 -8.11
C ARG A 3 -14.08 -12.72 -7.19
N ALA A 4 -14.29 -12.82 -5.88
CA ALA A 4 -14.11 -11.71 -4.95
C ALA A 4 -12.61 -11.38 -4.73
N LEU A 5 -11.75 -12.39 -4.66
CA LEU A 5 -10.29 -12.20 -4.63
C LEU A 5 -9.75 -11.63 -5.96
N LEU A 6 -10.33 -12.05 -7.10
CA LEU A 6 -10.04 -11.47 -8.41
C LEU A 6 -10.51 -10.01 -8.49
N LEU A 7 -11.69 -9.69 -7.96
CA LEU A 7 -12.21 -8.33 -7.89
C LEU A 7 -11.34 -7.45 -7.01
N LEU A 8 -10.91 -7.92 -5.82
CA LEU A 8 -9.99 -7.17 -4.97
C LEU A 8 -8.64 -6.93 -5.67
N ARG A 9 -8.12 -7.93 -6.38
CA ARG A 9 -6.88 -7.80 -7.16
C ARG A 9 -7.04 -6.79 -8.30
N MET A 10 -8.14 -6.86 -9.06
CA MET A 10 -8.43 -5.88 -10.09
C MET A 10 -8.61 -4.49 -9.49
N LEU A 11 -9.25 -4.37 -8.33
CA LEU A 11 -9.43 -3.10 -7.63
C LEU A 11 -8.08 -2.50 -7.22
N ILE A 12 -7.15 -3.30 -6.69
CA ILE A 12 -5.79 -2.82 -6.36
C ILE A 12 -5.04 -2.35 -7.61
N TRP A 13 -5.14 -3.10 -8.72
CA TRP A 13 -4.52 -2.69 -9.99
C TRP A 13 -5.16 -1.45 -10.58
N ILE A 14 -6.48 -1.32 -10.48
CA ILE A 14 -7.22 -0.12 -10.89
C ILE A 14 -6.76 1.06 -10.03
N VAL A 15 -6.73 0.92 -8.70
CA VAL A 15 -6.25 1.99 -7.80
C VAL A 15 -4.80 2.38 -8.13
N ALA A 16 -3.91 1.42 -8.35
CA ALA A 16 -2.52 1.69 -8.73
C ALA A 16 -2.39 2.38 -10.09
N LEU A 17 -3.18 1.97 -11.10
CA LEU A 17 -3.19 2.60 -12.42
C LEU A 17 -3.84 3.98 -12.39
N THR A 18 -4.91 4.16 -11.63
CA THR A 18 -5.57 5.45 -11.45
C THR A 18 -4.65 6.42 -10.72
N TYR A 19 -3.93 5.96 -9.70
CA TYR A 19 -2.93 6.76 -9.02
C TYR A 19 -1.78 7.17 -9.95
N LEU A 20 -1.23 6.22 -10.71
CA LEU A 20 -0.20 6.51 -11.71
C LEU A 20 -0.70 7.51 -12.78
N ALA A 21 -1.97 7.38 -13.20
CA ALA A 21 -2.58 8.29 -14.16
C ALA A 21 -2.82 9.68 -13.58
N ILE A 22 -3.21 9.80 -12.31
CA ILE A 22 -3.38 11.07 -11.59
C ILE A 22 -2.03 11.77 -11.45
N GLU A 23 -1.00 11.04 -11.05
CA GLU A 23 0.37 11.52 -10.90
C GLU A 23 0.94 12.09 -12.22
N ILE A 24 0.54 11.50 -13.36
CA ILE A 24 0.93 11.97 -14.69
C ILE A 24 0.11 13.21 -15.14
N ARG A 25 -1.10 13.43 -14.60
CA ARG A 25 -2.10 14.33 -15.21
C ARG A 25 -2.48 15.55 -14.38
N GLU A 26 -2.34 15.55 -13.05
CA GLU A 26 -2.92 16.60 -12.21
C GLU A 26 -1.96 17.66 -11.68
N VAL A 27 -2.47 18.89 -11.75
CA VAL A 27 -1.96 20.14 -11.19
C VAL A 27 -2.27 20.13 -9.69
N MET A 28 -1.22 20.09 -8.85
CA MET A 28 -1.08 20.38 -7.40
C MET A 28 -2.29 20.23 -6.43
N GLU A 29 -3.49 20.74 -6.72
CA GLU A 29 -4.61 20.83 -5.76
C GLU A 29 -5.34 19.50 -5.49
N VAL A 30 -5.53 18.64 -6.50
CA VAL A 30 -6.25 17.35 -6.30
C VAL A 30 -5.33 16.24 -5.77
N ARG A 31 -4.02 16.40 -5.97
CA ARG A 31 -2.97 15.44 -5.57
C ARG A 31 -3.02 15.14 -4.07
N GLN A 32 -3.07 16.16 -3.21
CA GLN A 32 -3.10 15.98 -1.75
C GLN A 32 -4.31 15.16 -1.26
N VAL A 33 -5.49 15.37 -1.83
CA VAL A 33 -6.70 14.62 -1.47
C VAL A 33 -6.58 13.15 -1.88
N VAL A 34 -6.00 12.88 -3.04
CA VAL A 34 -5.78 11.53 -3.55
C VAL A 34 -4.80 10.76 -2.66
N HIS A 35 -3.65 11.35 -2.33
CA HIS A 35 -2.69 10.72 -1.42
C HIS A 35 -3.29 10.51 -0.02
N ALA A 36 -4.01 11.50 0.53
CA ALA A 36 -4.69 11.32 1.81
C ALA A 36 -5.69 10.15 1.79
N THR A 37 -6.39 9.95 0.67
CA THR A 37 -7.33 8.85 0.49
C THR A 37 -6.61 7.50 0.39
N ILE A 38 -5.50 7.43 -0.33
CA ILE A 38 -4.70 6.21 -0.50
C ILE A 38 -4.03 5.82 0.81
N PHE A 39 -3.44 6.78 1.52
CA PHE A 39 -2.97 6.64 2.88
C PHE A 39 -4.06 6.02 3.78
N ALA A 40 -5.26 6.62 3.82
CA ALA A 40 -6.35 6.16 4.66
C ALA A 40 -6.79 4.73 4.28
N LEU A 41 -6.84 4.42 2.99
CA LEU A 41 -7.23 3.10 2.48
C LEU A 41 -6.19 2.03 2.85
N PHE A 42 -4.90 2.31 2.66
CA PHE A 42 -3.81 1.40 3.04
C PHE A 42 -3.74 1.22 4.56
N PHE A 43 -3.92 2.29 5.32
CA PHE A 43 -3.95 2.24 6.78
C PHE A 43 -5.13 1.40 7.30
N LEU A 44 -6.33 1.58 6.72
CA LEU A 44 -7.51 0.79 7.08
C LEU A 44 -7.30 -0.70 6.80
N ILE A 45 -6.70 -1.03 5.67
CA ILE A 45 -6.37 -2.42 5.32
C ILE A 45 -5.31 -2.97 6.29
N ALA A 46 -4.27 -2.20 6.62
CA ALA A 46 -3.27 -2.60 7.60
C ALA A 46 -3.91 -2.91 8.97
N ALA A 47 -4.81 -2.04 9.43
CA ALA A 47 -5.56 -2.23 10.67
C ALA A 47 -6.42 -3.50 10.63
N PHE A 48 -7.10 -3.77 9.51
CA PHE A 48 -7.87 -5.00 9.33
C PHE A 48 -7.00 -6.26 9.35
N GLN A 49 -5.84 -6.24 8.67
CA GLN A 49 -4.88 -7.35 8.66
C GLN A 49 -4.30 -7.60 10.07
N LEU A 50 -4.02 -6.53 10.83
CA LEU A 50 -3.55 -6.61 12.21
C LEU A 50 -4.62 -7.17 13.16
N GLY A 51 -5.88 -6.72 13.02
CA GLY A 51 -7.01 -7.26 13.77
C GLY A 51 -7.18 -8.76 13.51
N SER A 52 -7.03 -9.17 12.26
CA SER A 52 -7.09 -10.58 11.87
C SER A 52 -5.92 -11.40 12.43
N ALA A 53 -4.71 -10.81 12.54
CA ALA A 53 -3.59 -11.45 13.22
C ALA A 53 -3.89 -11.70 14.70
N ARG A 54 -4.46 -10.72 15.41
CA ARG A 54 -4.88 -10.87 16.83
C ARG A 54 -5.95 -11.95 16.98
N PHE A 55 -6.93 -11.97 16.09
CA PHE A 55 -7.97 -13.00 16.07
C PHE A 55 -7.37 -14.41 15.87
N LEU A 56 -6.43 -14.57 14.93
CA LEU A 56 -5.74 -15.84 14.68
C LEU A 56 -4.87 -16.30 15.85
N LEU A 57 -4.28 -15.36 16.63
CA LEU A 57 -3.61 -15.70 17.89
C LEU A 57 -4.60 -16.26 18.91
N GLY A 58 -5.78 -15.65 19.06
CA GLY A 58 -6.84 -16.17 19.93
C GLY A 58 -7.31 -17.58 19.55
N LEU A 59 -7.32 -17.88 18.24
CA LEU A 59 -7.61 -19.22 17.71
C LEU A 59 -6.43 -20.21 17.81
N HIS A 60 -5.34 -19.86 18.50
CA HIS A 60 -4.15 -20.71 18.64
C HIS A 60 -3.53 -21.12 17.30
N LYS A 61 -3.60 -20.25 16.28
CA LYS A 61 -2.97 -20.43 14.95
C LYS A 61 -1.78 -19.47 14.77
N PRO A 62 -0.68 -19.64 15.53
CA PRO A 62 0.42 -18.67 15.60
C PRO A 62 1.15 -18.46 14.26
N VAL A 63 1.24 -19.49 13.43
CA VAL A 63 1.89 -19.40 12.11
C VAL A 63 1.10 -18.46 11.19
N MET A 64 -0.21 -18.67 11.07
CA MET A 64 -1.09 -17.80 10.29
C MET A 64 -1.11 -16.37 10.84
N ALA A 65 -1.11 -16.23 12.16
CA ALA A 65 -1.06 -14.92 12.81
C ALA A 65 0.22 -14.14 12.48
N ARG A 66 1.39 -14.79 12.47
CA ARG A 66 2.65 -14.15 12.06
C ARG A 66 2.61 -13.70 10.60
N CYS A 67 2.05 -14.51 9.70
CA CYS A 67 1.88 -14.10 8.31
C CYS A 67 0.94 -12.88 8.19
N ALA A 68 -0.16 -12.84 8.96
CA ALA A 68 -1.12 -11.73 8.92
C ALA A 68 -0.50 -10.45 9.48
N PHE A 69 0.32 -10.59 10.52
CA PHE A 69 1.09 -9.50 11.10
C PHE A 69 2.13 -8.95 10.13
N ARG A 70 2.87 -9.82 9.43
CA ARG A 70 3.82 -9.40 8.38
C ARG A 70 3.10 -8.65 7.25
N ALA A 71 1.95 -9.15 6.80
CA ALA A 71 1.12 -8.45 5.80
C ALA A 71 0.71 -7.06 6.30
N ALA A 72 0.24 -6.96 7.53
CA ALA A 72 -0.15 -5.69 8.16
C ALA A 72 1.00 -4.69 8.21
N ILE A 73 2.21 -5.13 8.60
CA ILE A 73 3.41 -4.28 8.61
C ILE A 73 3.73 -3.78 7.20
N CYS A 74 3.71 -4.65 6.19
CA CYS A 74 3.97 -4.24 4.82
C CYS A 74 2.93 -3.23 4.31
N MET A 75 1.65 -3.42 4.61
CA MET A 75 0.60 -2.49 4.22
C MET A 75 0.72 -1.14 4.95
N PHE A 76 1.11 -1.19 6.23
CA PHE A 76 1.39 0.01 7.01
C PHE A 76 2.62 0.77 6.49
N ALA A 77 3.69 0.05 6.11
CA ALA A 77 4.84 0.66 5.45
C ALA A 77 4.45 1.31 4.12
N ALA A 78 3.58 0.67 3.32
CA ALA A 78 3.04 1.27 2.10
C ALA A 78 2.28 2.58 2.37
N SER A 79 1.44 2.63 3.40
CA SER A 79 0.79 3.89 3.81
C SER A 79 1.81 4.95 4.25
N LEU A 80 2.86 4.56 4.98
CA LEU A 80 3.89 5.51 5.41
C LEU A 80 4.65 6.10 4.24
N PHE A 81 4.99 5.30 3.21
CA PHE A 81 5.67 5.82 2.02
C PHE A 81 4.81 6.84 1.28
N ASP A 82 3.50 6.60 1.14
CA ASP A 82 2.58 7.56 0.51
C ASP A 82 2.45 8.87 1.32
N ALA A 83 2.41 8.78 2.66
CA ALA A 83 2.43 9.95 3.52
C ALA A 83 3.75 10.72 3.47
N ILE A 84 4.89 10.01 3.39
CA ILE A 84 6.22 10.62 3.24
C ILE A 84 6.32 11.35 1.90
N ASP A 85 5.84 10.74 0.81
CA ASP A 85 5.82 11.36 -0.52
C ASP A 85 5.03 12.68 -0.50
N THR A 86 3.83 12.67 0.09
CA THR A 86 2.99 13.86 0.26
C THR A 86 3.65 14.95 1.11
N ALA A 87 4.33 14.55 2.19
CA ALA A 87 5.04 15.47 3.07
C ALA A 87 6.27 16.08 2.38
N LEU A 88 6.98 15.29 1.56
CA LEU A 88 8.09 15.77 0.73
C LEU A 88 7.59 16.73 -0.34
N ASP A 89 6.47 16.45 -1.00
CA ASP A 89 5.84 17.35 -1.98
C ASP A 89 5.49 18.70 -1.36
N SER A 90 4.91 18.69 -0.16
CA SER A 90 4.56 19.92 0.54
C SER A 90 5.80 20.72 0.95
N ALA A 91 6.82 20.03 1.50
CA ALA A 91 8.07 20.67 1.93
C ALA A 91 8.88 21.22 0.74
N VAL A 92 8.93 20.50 -0.38
CA VAL A 92 9.63 20.93 -1.59
C VAL A 92 8.85 22.04 -2.29
N GLY A 93 7.52 21.97 -2.34
CA GLY A 93 6.67 23.03 -2.88
C GLY A 93 6.81 24.35 -2.12
N GLU A 94 6.98 24.31 -0.79
CA GLU A 94 7.24 25.50 0.03
C GLU A 94 8.68 26.01 -0.08
N ALA A 95 9.66 25.10 -0.13
CA ALA A 95 11.08 25.46 -0.16
C ALA A 95 11.57 25.90 -1.55
N MET A 96 10.95 25.39 -2.61
CA MET A 96 11.30 25.67 -4.00
C MET A 96 10.13 26.40 -4.64
N GLY A 97 10.00 27.70 -4.34
CA GLY A 97 9.07 28.59 -5.03
C GLY A 97 9.14 28.40 -6.55
N GLU A 98 7.99 28.52 -7.21
CA GLU A 98 7.76 28.23 -8.63
C GLU A 98 9.04 28.27 -9.49
N ILE A 99 9.38 27.11 -10.06
CA ILE A 99 10.29 26.96 -11.21
C ILE A 99 11.79 26.86 -10.84
N VAL A 100 12.24 25.64 -10.50
CA VAL A 100 13.60 25.20 -10.88
C VAL A 100 13.49 24.10 -11.94
N PRO A 101 13.40 24.45 -13.23
CA PRO A 101 13.57 23.49 -14.30
C PRO A 101 15.07 23.21 -14.37
N GLY A 102 15.47 22.02 -13.95
CA GLY A 102 16.88 21.65 -13.86
C GLY A 102 17.09 20.27 -13.25
N LEU A 103 18.36 19.89 -13.08
CA LEU A 103 18.77 18.57 -12.56
C LEU A 103 18.11 18.22 -11.21
N LEU A 104 17.89 19.21 -10.35
CA LEU A 104 17.23 19.06 -9.04
C LEU A 104 15.74 18.69 -9.17
N GLY A 105 15.01 19.30 -10.09
CA GLY A 105 13.61 18.96 -10.35
C GLY A 105 13.44 17.54 -10.91
N TYR A 106 14.33 17.13 -11.83
CA TYR A 106 14.36 15.76 -12.35
C TYR A 106 14.75 14.73 -11.29
N ALA A 107 15.70 15.05 -10.42
CA ALA A 107 16.10 14.20 -9.31
C ALA A 107 14.97 14.03 -8.29
N TYR A 108 14.25 15.12 -7.99
CA TYR A 108 13.06 15.08 -7.13
C TYR A 108 11.95 14.20 -7.73
N PHE A 109 11.60 14.43 -9.00
CA PHE A 109 10.60 13.64 -9.71
C PHE A 109 10.97 12.15 -9.74
N GLY A 110 12.23 11.82 -10.04
CA GLY A 110 12.71 10.45 -9.99
C GLY A 110 12.67 9.83 -8.58
N GLY A 111 12.98 10.62 -7.55
CA GLY A 111 12.92 10.21 -6.15
C GLY A 111 11.49 9.90 -5.70
N SER A 112 10.56 10.83 -5.92
CA SER A 112 9.14 10.65 -5.60
C SER A 112 8.54 9.45 -6.33
N ALA A 113 8.84 9.27 -7.63
CA ALA A 113 8.42 8.10 -8.39
C ALA A 113 8.93 6.77 -7.78
N LEU A 114 10.14 6.74 -7.22
CA LEU A 114 10.67 5.56 -6.52
C LEU A 114 9.91 5.29 -5.21
N VAL A 115 9.55 6.33 -4.45
CA VAL A 115 8.75 6.20 -3.22
C VAL A 115 7.38 5.61 -3.53
N VAL A 116 6.72 6.13 -4.57
CA VAL A 116 5.44 5.62 -5.08
C VAL A 116 5.55 4.14 -5.47
N VAL A 117 6.57 3.77 -6.27
CA VAL A 117 6.77 2.38 -6.69
C VAL A 117 7.02 1.48 -5.49
N ALA A 118 7.79 1.94 -4.50
CA ALA A 118 8.00 1.20 -3.26
C ALA A 118 6.69 1.00 -2.50
N ALA A 119 5.86 2.03 -2.35
CA ALA A 119 4.55 1.94 -1.70
C ALA A 119 3.66 0.89 -2.38
N ILE A 120 3.57 0.93 -3.71
CA ILE A 120 2.81 -0.05 -4.51
C ILE A 120 3.37 -1.46 -4.32
N ALA A 121 4.70 -1.63 -4.36
CA ALA A 121 5.34 -2.93 -4.17
C ALA A 121 5.03 -3.52 -2.79
N PHE A 122 5.09 -2.71 -1.73
CA PHE A 122 4.75 -3.14 -0.37
C PHE A 122 3.25 -3.49 -0.24
N ALA A 123 2.36 -2.72 -0.85
CA ALA A 123 0.93 -2.98 -0.84
C ALA A 123 0.59 -4.30 -1.56
N VAL A 124 1.17 -4.51 -2.75
CA VAL A 124 0.98 -5.76 -3.53
C VAL A 124 1.56 -6.96 -2.77
N TYR A 125 2.75 -6.82 -2.19
CA TYR A 125 3.38 -7.88 -1.40
C TYR A 125 2.57 -8.23 -0.14
N SER A 126 2.06 -7.23 0.57
CA SER A 126 1.15 -7.43 1.70
C SER A 126 -0.08 -8.24 1.29
N MET A 127 -0.71 -7.88 0.17
CA MET A 127 -1.91 -8.56 -0.31
C MET A 127 -1.65 -10.01 -0.73
N GLU A 128 -0.51 -10.31 -1.34
CA GLU A 128 -0.14 -11.68 -1.70
C GLU A 128 0.14 -12.53 -0.45
N LEU A 129 0.80 -11.96 0.56
CA LEU A 129 0.97 -12.60 1.88
C LEU A 129 -0.38 -12.89 2.53
N TYR A 130 -1.27 -11.90 2.54
CA TYR A 130 -2.57 -12.03 3.18
C TYR A 130 -3.48 -13.04 2.47
N ARG A 131 -3.40 -13.11 1.14
CA ARG A 131 -4.10 -14.12 0.32
C ARG A 131 -3.74 -15.55 0.75
N ARG A 132 -2.47 -15.81 1.07
CA ARG A 132 -2.00 -17.13 1.52
C ARG A 132 -2.62 -17.56 2.85
N ILE A 133 -3.13 -16.62 3.64
CA ILE A 133 -3.82 -16.86 4.91
C ILE A 133 -5.32 -17.04 4.69
N LEU A 134 -5.91 -16.20 3.83
CA LEU A 134 -7.33 -16.26 3.51
C LEU A 134 -7.71 -17.60 2.85
N ASN A 135 -6.86 -18.11 1.96
CA ASN A 135 -7.12 -19.34 1.21
C ASN A 135 -7.35 -20.58 2.12
N PRO A 136 -6.45 -20.91 3.07
CA PRO A 136 -6.65 -22.03 3.97
C PRO A 136 -7.78 -21.80 4.99
N VAL A 137 -7.98 -20.56 5.46
CA VAL A 137 -9.06 -20.23 6.39
C VAL A 137 -10.44 -20.40 5.75
N LEU A 138 -10.59 -20.03 4.47
CA LEU A 138 -11.88 -20.07 3.76
C LEU A 138 -12.17 -21.40 3.06
N LEU A 139 -11.15 -22.13 2.62
CA LEU A 139 -11.32 -23.40 1.89
C LEU A 139 -11.10 -24.64 2.76
N GLY A 140 -10.85 -24.48 4.06
CA GLY A 140 -10.47 -25.59 4.94
C GLY A 140 -9.14 -26.24 4.56
N GLY A 141 -8.31 -25.54 3.77
CA GLY A 141 -7.08 -26.07 3.19
C GLY A 141 -5.89 -26.04 4.15
N TYR A 142 -4.93 -26.94 3.91
CA TYR A 142 -3.69 -27.06 4.68
C TYR A 142 -2.83 -25.78 4.57
N VAL A 143 -2.32 -25.27 5.69
CA VAL A 143 -1.30 -24.22 5.68
C VAL A 143 0.06 -24.88 5.43
N PRO A 144 0.81 -24.47 4.39
CA PRO A 144 2.17 -24.98 4.22
C PRO A 144 3.02 -24.58 5.45
N ARG A 145 3.62 -25.59 6.10
CA ARG A 145 4.41 -25.43 7.34
C ARG A 145 5.75 -24.71 7.16
N ALA A 146 6.12 -24.34 5.94
CA ALA A 146 7.42 -23.76 5.62
C ALA A 146 7.25 -22.33 5.09
N LEU A 147 7.31 -21.34 5.99
CA LEU A 147 7.50 -19.90 5.72
C LEU A 147 8.00 -19.18 6.98
#